data_AF-A0A6I5W313-F1
#
_entry.id   AF-A0A6I5W313-F1
#
_cell.length_a   1.000
_cell.length_b   1.000
_cell.length_c   1.000
_cell.angle_alpha   90.00
_cell.angle_beta   90.00
_cell.angle_gamma   90.00
#
_symmetry.space_group_name_H-M   'P 1'
#
loop_
_entity.id
_entity.type
_entity.pdbx_description
1 polymer ?
#
loop_
_entity_poly.entity_id
_entity_poly.type
_entity_poly.pdbx_seq_one_letter_code
_entity_poly.pdbx_strand_id
1 'polypeptide(L)'
;MELLLCLGIVALGAVIAFAVARAQAGARRGDELADARAEAQRWYERLGGQLMNLHGEEPAVRQALADAGERYNAAGSQLEQARTPHQFALARETALEGLAYIRAARTAMGIDPGPDLPPLAAARGAGQLTRDREVDVQGQTFKAGPQPSRDTPYYYPGGRFQGRPVPAGWYSTPWWKTALGAGAGVVGGLLIADALFSPMWGDPGYGYGTGYEEGFQDGADQGDAGAAGGGDVGGEGSGGAGAGDFGGGDDFGGGDF
;
A
#
# COMPACT_ATOMS: atom_id res chain seq x y z
N MET A 1 5.56 39.63 50.92
CA MET A 1 5.18 38.23 51.19
C MET A 1 4.03 37.77 50.30
N GLU A 2 2.97 38.57 50.12
CA GLU A 2 1.82 38.22 49.27
C GLU A 2 2.19 37.89 47.81
N LEU A 3 3.06 38.68 47.17
CA LEU A 3 3.52 38.41 45.80
C LEU A 3 4.20 37.04 45.64
N LEU A 4 5.03 36.63 46.62
CA LEU A 4 5.70 35.32 46.60
C LEU A 4 4.69 34.17 46.78
N LEU A 5 3.66 34.40 47.58
CA LEU A 5 2.59 33.45 47.85
C LEU A 5 1.70 33.27 46.62
N CYS A 6 1.33 34.36 45.95
CA CYS A 6 0.63 34.34 44.67
C CYS A 6 1.45 33.61 43.59
N LEU A 7 2.75 33.89 43.51
CA LEU A 7 3.64 33.27 42.52
C LEU A 7 3.80 31.76 42.78
N GLY A 8 3.87 31.35 44.05
CA GLY A 8 3.89 29.94 44.44
C GLY A 8 2.60 29.19 44.07
N ILE A 9 1.43 29.81 44.24
CA ILE A 9 0.13 29.22 43.85
C ILE A 9 0.05 29.08 42.32
N VAL A 10 0.46 30.10 41.57
CA VAL A 10 0.47 30.05 40.10
C VAL A 10 1.43 28.98 39.59
N ALA A 11 2.63 28.87 40.18
CA ALA A 11 3.59 27.83 39.83
C ALA A 11 3.04 26.43 40.11
N LEU A 12 2.40 26.21 41.26
CA LEU A 12 1.75 24.94 41.58
C LEU A 12 0.60 24.61 40.62
N GLY A 13 -0.23 25.60 40.27
CA GLY A 13 -1.29 25.45 39.27
C GLY A 13 -0.75 25.06 37.90
N ALA A 14 0.35 25.69 37.47
CA ALA A 14 1.01 25.37 36.20
C ALA A 14 1.59 23.94 36.19
N VAL A 15 2.20 23.49 37.29
CA VAL A 15 2.73 22.12 37.42
C VAL A 15 1.61 21.08 37.37
N ILE A 16 0.49 21.31 38.07
CA ILE A 16 -0.67 20.41 38.06
C ILE A 16 -1.29 20.37 36.66
N ALA A 17 -1.50 21.52 36.02
CA ALA A 17 -2.03 21.59 34.66
C ALA A 17 -1.14 20.85 33.65
N PHE A 18 0.18 21.02 33.76
CA PHE A 18 1.14 20.31 32.91
C PHE A 18 1.10 18.78 33.14
N ALA A 19 1.02 18.33 34.39
CA ALA A 19 0.92 16.91 34.73
C ALA A 19 -0.37 16.28 34.18
N VAL A 20 -1.51 16.97 34.32
CA VAL A 20 -2.81 16.52 33.78
C VAL A 20 -2.79 16.48 32.25
N ALA A 21 -2.26 17.51 31.60
CA ALA A 21 -2.13 17.54 30.13
C ALA A 21 -1.27 16.38 29.62
N ARG A 22 -0.16 16.07 30.30
CA ARG A 22 0.70 14.94 29.96
C ARG A 22 0.02 13.58 30.16
N ALA A 23 -0.73 13.41 31.24
CA ALA A 23 -1.49 12.18 31.50
C ALA A 23 -2.59 11.96 30.46
N GLN A 24 -3.34 13.01 30.10
CA GLN A 24 -4.37 12.94 29.06
C GLN A 24 -3.78 12.64 27.68
N ALA A 25 -2.66 13.26 27.33
CA ALA A 25 -1.97 12.96 26.08
C ALA A 25 -1.46 11.51 26.02
N GLY A 26 -1.02 10.95 27.15
CA GLY A 26 -0.64 9.54 27.26
C GLY A 26 -1.82 8.60 27.07
N ALA A 27 -2.96 8.88 27.71
CA ALA A 27 -4.19 8.09 27.58
C ALA A 27 -4.69 8.05 26.13
N ARG A 28 -4.80 9.21 25.46
CA ARG A 28 -5.24 9.31 24.06
C ARG A 28 -4.38 8.48 23.11
N ARG A 29 -3.05 8.55 23.27
CA ARG A 29 -2.12 7.74 22.46
C ARG A 29 -2.27 6.24 22.71
N GLY A 30 -2.60 5.85 23.94
CA GLY A 30 -2.91 4.47 24.29
C GLY A 30 -4.17 3.97 23.58
N ASP A 31 -5.23 4.79 23.59
CA ASP A 31 -6.50 4.48 22.93
C ASP A 31 -6.32 4.36 21.40
N GLU A 32 -5.65 5.34 20.76
CA GLU A 32 -5.35 5.32 19.32
C GLU A 32 -4.57 4.07 18.89
N LEU A 33 -3.60 3.64 19.70
CA LEU A 33 -2.82 2.44 19.44
C LEU A 33 -3.68 1.17 19.56
N ALA A 34 -4.51 1.10 20.61
CA ALA A 34 -5.40 -0.04 20.84
C ALA A 34 -6.45 -0.18 19.73
N ASP A 35 -7.03 0.94 19.30
CA ASP A 35 -8.00 0.99 18.21
C ASP A 35 -7.38 0.55 16.87
N ALA A 36 -6.21 1.10 16.52
CA ALA A 36 -5.52 0.73 15.28
C ALA A 36 -5.15 -0.77 15.27
N ARG A 37 -4.71 -1.31 16.41
CA ARG A 37 -4.42 -2.75 16.56
C ARG A 37 -5.68 -3.58 16.37
N ALA A 38 -6.78 -3.23 17.03
CA ALA A 38 -8.03 -3.95 16.96
C ALA A 38 -8.61 -3.95 15.54
N GLU A 39 -8.52 -2.82 14.83
CA GLU A 39 -8.96 -2.72 13.44
C GLU A 39 -8.12 -3.63 12.52
N ALA A 40 -6.79 -3.55 12.62
CA ALA A 40 -5.90 -4.37 11.80
C ALA A 40 -6.10 -5.87 12.06
N GLN A 41 -6.25 -6.26 13.34
CA GLN A 41 -6.50 -7.64 13.73
C GLN A 41 -7.84 -8.16 13.19
N ARG A 42 -8.91 -7.36 13.26
CA ARG A 42 -10.22 -7.72 12.70
C ARG A 42 -10.14 -8.06 11.21
N TRP A 43 -9.43 -7.25 10.41
CA TRP A 43 -9.30 -7.49 8.97
C TRP A 43 -8.42 -8.71 8.68
N TYR A 44 -7.33 -8.89 9.43
CA TYR A 44 -6.46 -10.06 9.32
C TYR A 44 -7.18 -11.37 9.66
N GLU A 45 -7.93 -11.41 10.76
CA GLU A 45 -8.73 -12.58 11.15
C GLU A 45 -9.79 -12.90 10.08
N ARG A 46 -10.43 -11.87 9.52
CA ARG A 46 -11.38 -12.03 8.42
C ARG A 46 -10.72 -12.58 7.15
N LEU A 47 -9.50 -12.14 6.82
CA LEU A 47 -8.72 -12.67 5.70
C LEU A 47 -8.41 -14.16 5.94
N GLY A 48 -7.84 -14.50 7.09
CA GLY A 48 -7.52 -15.88 7.45
C GLY A 48 -8.74 -16.79 7.41
N GLY A 49 -9.86 -16.33 7.98
CA GLY A 49 -11.12 -17.07 7.96
C GLY A 49 -11.64 -17.37 6.55
N GLN A 50 -11.51 -16.43 5.60
CA GLN A 50 -11.94 -16.70 4.22
C GLN A 50 -10.94 -17.56 3.45
N LEU A 51 -9.63 -17.31 3.63
CA LEU A 51 -8.57 -18.06 2.97
C LEU A 51 -8.62 -19.56 3.30
N MET A 52 -8.86 -19.91 4.57
CA MET A 52 -8.93 -21.31 5.00
C MET A 52 -10.17 -22.06 4.50
N ASN A 53 -11.21 -21.36 4.06
CA ASN A 53 -12.48 -21.94 3.63
C ASN A 53 -12.66 -21.98 2.10
N LEU A 54 -11.80 -21.30 1.34
CA LEU A 54 -11.88 -21.25 -0.13
C LEU A 54 -10.79 -22.10 -0.76
N HIS A 55 -11.19 -22.90 -1.74
CA HIS A 55 -10.30 -23.72 -2.55
C HIS A 55 -10.90 -23.90 -3.95
N GLY A 56 -10.06 -24.11 -4.95
CA GLY A 56 -10.49 -24.37 -6.31
C GLY A 56 -9.33 -24.74 -7.23
N GLU A 57 -9.65 -25.40 -8.34
CA GLU A 57 -8.66 -25.95 -9.29
C GLU A 57 -8.33 -24.97 -10.44
N GLU A 58 -9.28 -24.09 -10.78
CA GLU A 58 -9.14 -23.16 -11.91
C GLU A 58 -7.92 -22.24 -11.70
N PRO A 59 -7.07 -22.01 -12.74
CA PRO A 59 -5.85 -21.22 -12.58
C PRO A 59 -6.07 -19.86 -11.93
N ALA A 60 -7.12 -19.13 -12.33
CA ALA A 60 -7.47 -17.84 -11.75
C ALA A 60 -7.76 -17.92 -10.25
N VAL A 61 -8.45 -18.97 -9.81
CA VAL A 61 -8.77 -19.21 -8.39
C VAL A 61 -7.51 -19.55 -7.61
N ARG A 62 -6.68 -20.47 -8.12
CA ARG A 62 -5.43 -20.86 -7.45
C ARG A 62 -4.47 -19.68 -7.30
N GLN A 63 -4.30 -18.88 -8.35
CA GLN A 63 -3.44 -17.69 -8.31
C GLN A 63 -3.96 -16.65 -7.32
N ALA A 64 -5.26 -16.33 -7.36
CA ALA A 64 -5.84 -15.37 -6.43
C ALA A 64 -5.75 -15.84 -4.96
N LEU A 65 -5.96 -17.13 -4.68
CA LEU A 65 -5.80 -17.67 -3.33
C LEU A 65 -4.33 -17.71 -2.88
N ALA A 66 -3.39 -17.99 -3.79
CA ALA A 66 -1.96 -17.91 -3.49
C ALA A 66 -1.56 -16.47 -3.13
N ASP A 67 -1.98 -15.49 -3.92
CA ASP A 67 -1.74 -14.06 -3.66
C ASP A 67 -2.38 -13.61 -2.34
N ALA A 68 -3.60 -14.07 -2.04
CA ALA A 68 -4.24 -13.83 -0.74
C ALA A 68 -3.42 -14.42 0.42
N GLY A 69 -2.85 -15.61 0.24
CA GLY A 69 -1.97 -16.28 1.22
C GLY A 69 -0.66 -15.54 1.46
N GLU A 70 -0.02 -15.00 0.40
CA GLU A 70 1.14 -14.14 0.54
C GLU A 70 0.82 -12.90 1.39
N ARG A 71 -0.32 -12.25 1.13
CA ARG A 71 -0.76 -11.09 1.92
C ARG A 71 -1.16 -11.45 3.33
N TYR A 72 -1.74 -12.62 3.56
CA TYR A 72 -2.02 -13.10 4.90
C TYR A 72 -0.73 -13.25 5.71
N ASN A 73 0.28 -13.94 5.18
CA ASN A 73 1.57 -14.10 5.87
C ASN A 73 2.26 -12.76 6.14
N ALA A 74 2.25 -11.85 5.16
CA ALA A 74 2.82 -10.52 5.31
C ALA A 74 2.08 -9.68 6.37
N ALA A 75 0.75 -9.67 6.36
CA ALA A 75 -0.06 -8.94 7.34
C ALA A 75 0.15 -9.49 8.76
N GLY A 76 0.24 -10.83 8.92
CA GLY A 76 0.54 -11.46 10.21
C GLY A 76 1.89 -11.01 10.77
N SER A 77 2.94 -11.07 9.95
CA SER A 77 4.28 -10.60 10.32
C SER A 77 4.30 -9.11 10.69
N GLN A 78 3.59 -8.26 9.93
CA GLN A 78 3.47 -6.83 10.23
C GLN A 78 2.71 -6.57 11.53
N LEU A 79 1.62 -7.30 11.79
CA LEU A 79 0.84 -7.21 13.03
C LEU A 79 1.69 -7.55 14.26
N GLU A 80 2.51 -8.60 14.18
CA GLU A 80 3.38 -9.04 15.28
C GLU A 80 4.47 -8.01 15.61
N GLN A 81 5.02 -7.36 14.57
CA GLN A 81 6.12 -6.39 14.71
C GLN A 81 5.63 -4.97 14.99
N ALA A 82 4.39 -4.62 14.67
CA ALA A 82 3.84 -3.27 14.81
C ALA A 82 3.82 -2.77 16.26
N ARG A 83 4.26 -1.52 16.44
CA ARG A 83 4.34 -0.79 17.71
C ARG A 83 3.70 0.60 17.65
N THR A 84 3.30 1.08 16.47
CA THR A 84 2.68 2.39 16.29
C THR A 84 1.34 2.27 15.55
N PRO A 85 0.41 3.25 15.70
CA PRO A 85 -0.85 3.24 14.97
C PRO A 85 -0.65 3.15 13.45
N HIS A 86 0.35 3.86 12.92
CA HIS A 86 0.71 3.79 11.50
C HIS A 86 1.14 2.38 11.07
N GLN A 87 1.96 1.69 11.85
CA GLN A 87 2.37 0.32 11.53
C GLN A 87 1.20 -0.67 11.53
N PHE A 88 0.25 -0.51 12.45
CA PHE A 88 -1.00 -1.28 12.43
C PHE A 88 -1.87 -0.93 11.21
N ALA A 89 -1.92 0.34 10.81
CA ALA A 89 -2.63 0.75 9.59
C ALA A 89 -2.02 0.14 8.31
N LEU A 90 -0.69 -0.02 8.25
CA LEU A 90 -0.03 -0.74 7.16
C LEU A 90 -0.41 -2.23 7.15
N ALA A 91 -0.46 -2.88 8.32
CA ALA A 91 -0.88 -4.26 8.44
C ALA A 91 -2.34 -4.47 8.02
N ARG A 92 -3.21 -3.53 8.39
CA ARG A 92 -4.59 -3.45 7.91
C ARG A 92 -4.66 -3.35 6.39
N GLU A 93 -3.87 -2.47 5.78
CA GLU A 93 -3.83 -2.30 4.32
C GLU A 93 -3.43 -3.59 3.62
N THR A 94 -2.40 -4.28 4.11
CA THR A 94 -1.97 -5.59 3.60
C THR A 94 -3.08 -6.63 3.71
N ALA A 95 -3.81 -6.67 4.83
CA ALA A 95 -4.95 -7.57 5.00
C ALA A 95 -6.11 -7.26 4.04
N LEU A 96 -6.41 -5.98 3.81
CA LEU A 96 -7.41 -5.55 2.84
C LEU A 96 -7.03 -5.95 1.41
N GLU A 97 -5.75 -5.87 1.05
CA GLU A 97 -5.27 -6.32 -0.25
C GLU A 97 -5.42 -7.84 -0.41
N GLY A 98 -5.11 -8.61 0.64
CA GLY A 98 -5.41 -10.04 0.68
C GLY A 98 -6.91 -10.34 0.50
N LEU A 99 -7.79 -9.54 1.12
CA LEU A 99 -9.23 -9.67 0.94
C LEU A 99 -9.70 -9.30 -0.48
N ALA A 100 -9.03 -8.38 -1.17
CA ALA A 100 -9.30 -8.09 -2.57
C ALA A 100 -8.99 -9.32 -3.46
N TYR A 101 -7.91 -10.05 -3.17
CA TYR A 101 -7.61 -11.32 -3.83
C TYR A 101 -8.63 -12.42 -3.50
N ILE A 102 -9.10 -12.51 -2.25
CA ILE A 102 -10.21 -13.41 -1.89
C ILE A 102 -11.48 -13.11 -2.70
N ARG A 103 -11.84 -11.83 -2.86
CA ARG A 103 -12.98 -11.42 -3.71
C ARG A 103 -12.77 -11.82 -5.17
N ALA A 104 -11.56 -11.67 -5.69
CA ALA A 104 -11.21 -12.09 -7.04
C ALA A 104 -11.34 -13.62 -7.20
N ALA A 105 -10.86 -14.41 -6.23
CA ALA A 105 -11.03 -15.86 -6.22
C ALA A 105 -12.51 -16.26 -6.25
N ARG A 106 -13.35 -15.64 -5.41
CA ARG A 106 -14.79 -15.88 -5.37
C ARG A 106 -15.47 -15.51 -6.71
N THR A 107 -15.07 -14.40 -7.30
CA THR A 107 -15.54 -13.98 -8.63
C THR A 107 -15.17 -15.01 -9.70
N ALA A 108 -13.94 -15.51 -9.69
CA ALA A 108 -13.48 -16.56 -10.61
C ALA A 108 -14.16 -17.92 -10.38
N MET A 109 -14.64 -18.20 -9.17
CA MET A 109 -15.48 -19.35 -8.86
C MET A 109 -16.95 -19.16 -9.28
N GLY A 110 -17.35 -17.97 -9.76
CA GLY A 110 -18.73 -17.66 -10.11
C GLY A 110 -19.68 -17.57 -8.90
N ILE A 111 -19.14 -17.30 -7.71
CA ILE A 111 -19.93 -17.11 -6.48
C ILE A 111 -19.90 -15.64 -6.04
N ASP A 112 -20.81 -15.26 -5.16
CA ASP A 112 -20.87 -13.91 -4.59
C ASP A 112 -19.50 -13.47 -4.03
N PRO A 113 -18.87 -12.37 -4.49
CA PRO A 113 -17.59 -11.89 -3.97
C PRO A 113 -17.65 -11.49 -2.49
N GLY A 114 -18.85 -11.31 -1.92
CA GLY A 114 -19.07 -10.88 -0.55
C GLY A 114 -19.18 -9.35 -0.44
N PRO A 115 -19.23 -8.80 0.79
CA PRO A 115 -19.48 -7.38 0.98
C PRO A 115 -18.24 -6.55 0.61
N ASP A 116 -18.49 -5.32 0.19
CA ASP A 116 -17.45 -4.40 -0.27
C ASP A 116 -16.39 -4.12 0.78
N LEU A 117 -15.18 -3.85 0.30
CA LEU A 117 -14.03 -3.53 1.12
C LEU A 117 -13.80 -2.02 1.09
N PRO A 118 -13.20 -1.46 2.16
CA PRO A 118 -12.59 -0.14 2.07
C PRO A 118 -11.65 -0.07 0.86
N PRO A 119 -11.62 1.06 0.14
CA PRO A 119 -10.73 1.22 -1.01
C PRO A 119 -9.28 1.16 -0.55
N LEU A 120 -8.44 0.44 -1.31
CA LEU A 120 -7.01 0.35 -1.04
C LEU A 120 -6.35 1.70 -1.30
N ALA A 121 -5.47 2.13 -0.40
CA ALA A 121 -4.65 3.32 -0.56
C ALA A 121 -3.78 3.21 -1.82
N ALA A 122 -3.21 2.03 -2.08
CA ALA A 122 -2.38 1.80 -3.26
C ALA A 122 -3.17 1.96 -4.57
N ALA A 123 -4.45 1.57 -4.59
CA ALA A 123 -5.31 1.59 -5.77
C ALA A 123 -6.02 2.94 -6.02
N ARG A 124 -5.77 3.95 -5.18
CA ARG A 124 -6.43 5.26 -5.32
C ARG A 124 -6.03 5.92 -6.65
N GLY A 125 -7.03 6.41 -7.38
CA GLY A 125 -6.82 6.98 -8.73
C GLY A 125 -6.42 5.96 -9.80
N ALA A 126 -6.26 4.68 -9.44
CA ALA A 126 -5.84 3.66 -10.38
C ALA A 126 -7.00 3.05 -11.17
N GLY A 127 -8.26 3.14 -10.68
CA GLY A 127 -9.54 2.71 -11.30
C GLY A 127 -9.79 1.17 -11.41
N GLN A 128 -10.70 0.75 -12.31
CA GLN A 128 -10.82 -0.64 -12.84
C GLN A 128 -10.98 -0.79 -14.39
N LEU A 129 -10.46 -1.89 -14.97
CA LEU A 129 -10.72 -2.25 -16.37
C LEU A 129 -12.22 -2.42 -16.63
N THR A 130 -12.70 -1.92 -17.77
CA THR A 130 -14.12 -2.03 -18.18
C THR A 130 -14.35 -2.89 -19.43
N ARG A 131 -13.28 -3.17 -20.20
CA ARG A 131 -13.34 -3.90 -21.47
C ARG A 131 -12.12 -4.82 -21.60
N ASP A 132 -12.31 -5.91 -22.33
CA ASP A 132 -11.21 -6.81 -22.71
C ASP A 132 -10.26 -6.11 -23.70
N ARG A 133 -8.98 -6.42 -23.57
CA ARG A 133 -7.87 -5.84 -24.33
C ARG A 133 -6.89 -6.94 -24.69
N GLU A 134 -6.33 -6.86 -25.90
CA GLU A 134 -5.32 -7.79 -26.40
C GLU A 134 -4.30 -7.03 -27.24
N VAL A 135 -3.02 -7.16 -26.92
CA VAL A 135 -1.92 -6.46 -27.59
C VAL A 135 -0.76 -7.40 -27.86
N ASP A 136 -0.02 -7.14 -28.93
CA ASP A 136 1.26 -7.81 -29.20
C ASP A 136 2.41 -6.88 -28.81
N VAL A 137 3.28 -7.35 -27.94
CA VAL A 137 4.51 -6.66 -27.53
C VAL A 137 5.67 -7.60 -27.74
N GLN A 138 6.57 -7.24 -28.66
CA GLN A 138 7.77 -8.01 -28.98
C GLN A 138 7.48 -9.48 -29.39
N GLY A 139 6.36 -9.73 -30.09
CA GLY A 139 5.97 -11.06 -30.56
C GLY A 139 5.30 -11.92 -29.47
N GLN A 140 4.90 -11.30 -28.35
CA GLN A 140 4.13 -11.94 -27.29
C GLN A 140 2.78 -11.26 -27.14
N THR A 141 1.73 -12.07 -27.03
CA THR A 141 0.35 -11.59 -26.82
C THR A 141 0.09 -11.38 -25.33
N PHE A 142 -0.37 -10.19 -24.97
CA PHE A 142 -0.81 -9.82 -23.63
C PHE A 142 -2.29 -9.50 -23.65
N LYS A 143 -3.03 -10.07 -22.69
CA LYS A 143 -4.47 -9.85 -22.53
C LYS A 143 -4.79 -9.26 -21.17
N ALA A 144 -5.83 -8.42 -21.12
CA ALA A 144 -6.36 -7.90 -19.86
C ALA A 144 -7.87 -7.66 -19.97
N GLY A 145 -8.62 -7.77 -18.87
CA GLY A 145 -10.07 -7.57 -18.89
C GLY A 145 -10.72 -7.44 -17.51
N PRO A 146 -12.01 -7.07 -17.45
CA PRO A 146 -12.77 -6.97 -16.20
C PRO A 146 -13.11 -8.32 -15.57
N GLN A 147 -13.11 -9.41 -16.35
CA GLN A 147 -13.57 -10.73 -15.91
C GLN A 147 -12.44 -11.75 -15.94
N PRO A 148 -12.44 -12.73 -15.02
CA PRO A 148 -11.47 -13.82 -15.04
C PRO A 148 -11.67 -14.70 -16.26
N SER A 149 -10.57 -15.16 -16.86
CA SER A 149 -10.59 -16.17 -17.91
C SER A 149 -9.37 -17.08 -17.82
N ARG A 150 -9.39 -18.18 -18.57
CA ARG A 150 -8.21 -19.07 -18.70
C ARG A 150 -6.98 -18.35 -19.23
N ASP A 151 -7.19 -17.33 -20.07
CA ASP A 151 -6.12 -16.53 -20.67
C ASP A 151 -5.69 -15.36 -19.77
N THR A 152 -6.44 -15.05 -18.71
CA THR A 152 -6.15 -13.94 -17.78
C THR A 152 -6.22 -14.40 -16.31
N PRO A 153 -5.34 -15.32 -15.88
CA PRO A 153 -5.46 -15.91 -14.54
C PRO A 153 -4.93 -15.01 -13.41
N TYR A 154 -4.30 -13.88 -13.72
CA TYR A 154 -3.67 -13.01 -12.73
C TYR A 154 -4.55 -11.81 -12.43
N TYR A 155 -5.06 -11.73 -11.20
CA TYR A 155 -5.77 -10.54 -10.74
C TYR A 155 -4.80 -9.50 -10.20
N TYR A 156 -5.06 -8.22 -10.49
CA TYR A 156 -4.42 -7.09 -9.84
C TYR A 156 -5.50 -6.23 -9.18
N PRO A 157 -5.36 -5.86 -7.89
CA PRO A 157 -6.35 -5.04 -7.20
C PRO A 157 -6.30 -3.56 -7.58
N GLY A 158 -5.38 -3.17 -8.47
CA GLY A 158 -5.14 -1.78 -8.86
C GLY A 158 -4.01 -1.16 -8.05
N GLY A 159 -3.30 -0.22 -8.66
CA GLY A 159 -2.18 0.45 -7.99
C GLY A 159 -1.33 1.30 -8.90
N ARG A 160 -0.06 1.47 -8.52
CA ARG A 160 0.92 2.20 -9.34
C ARG A 160 2.12 1.31 -9.65
N PHE A 161 2.58 1.36 -10.90
CA PHE A 161 3.81 0.73 -11.35
C PHE A 161 4.72 1.78 -11.99
N GLN A 162 5.90 2.01 -11.39
CA GLN A 162 6.85 3.05 -11.81
C GLN A 162 6.19 4.44 -11.96
N GLY A 163 5.37 4.82 -10.97
CA GLY A 163 4.64 6.10 -10.95
C GLY A 163 3.38 6.15 -11.82
N ARG A 164 3.13 5.12 -12.65
CA ARG A 164 1.96 5.08 -13.54
C ARG A 164 0.79 4.31 -12.91
N PRO A 165 -0.46 4.80 -13.01
CA PRO A 165 -1.61 4.05 -12.54
C PRO A 165 -1.78 2.77 -13.37
N VAL A 166 -2.02 1.66 -12.68
CA VAL A 166 -2.33 0.36 -13.27
C VAL A 166 -3.72 -0.08 -12.80
N PRO A 167 -4.66 -0.34 -13.72
CA PRO A 167 -6.02 -0.69 -13.39
C PRO A 167 -6.20 -1.93 -12.53
N ALA A 168 -7.21 -1.93 -11.67
CA ALA A 168 -7.73 -3.19 -11.16
C ALA A 168 -8.29 -4.04 -12.31
N GLY A 169 -8.03 -5.35 -12.31
CA GLY A 169 -8.52 -6.24 -13.36
C GLY A 169 -7.75 -7.55 -13.46
N TRP A 170 -8.09 -8.35 -14.47
CA TRP A 170 -7.48 -9.64 -14.78
C TRP A 170 -6.51 -9.49 -15.94
N TYR A 171 -5.37 -10.17 -15.87
CA TYR A 171 -4.26 -10.05 -16.81
C TYR A 171 -3.69 -11.43 -17.17
N SER A 172 -3.15 -11.55 -18.37
CA SER A 172 -2.52 -12.78 -18.87
C SER A 172 -1.17 -13.07 -18.21
N THR A 173 -0.46 -12.03 -17.78
CA THR A 173 0.81 -12.15 -17.06
C THR A 173 0.88 -11.12 -15.94
N PRO A 174 1.56 -11.42 -14.82
CA PRO A 174 1.71 -10.51 -13.69
C PRO A 174 2.92 -9.58 -13.89
N TRP A 175 2.96 -8.83 -15.00
CA TRP A 175 4.11 -8.01 -15.41
C TRP A 175 4.50 -6.91 -14.41
N TRP A 176 3.62 -6.56 -13.48
CA TRP A 176 3.90 -5.63 -12.36
C TRP A 176 4.67 -6.28 -11.21
N LYS A 177 4.67 -7.61 -11.11
CA LYS A 177 5.46 -8.37 -10.12
C LYS A 177 6.86 -8.53 -10.71
N THR A 178 7.71 -7.53 -10.48
CA THR A 178 9.06 -7.31 -11.05
C THR A 178 10.10 -8.44 -10.87
N ALA A 179 9.73 -9.63 -10.38
CA ALA A 179 10.67 -10.68 -9.94
C ALA A 179 10.42 -12.10 -10.47
N LEU A 180 9.50 -12.35 -11.41
CA LEU A 180 9.53 -13.62 -12.16
C LEU A 180 10.51 -13.51 -13.33
N GLY A 181 11.80 -13.49 -13.00
CA GLY A 181 12.92 -13.71 -13.91
C GLY A 181 13.02 -15.14 -14.45
N ALA A 182 11.92 -15.90 -14.46
CA ALA A 182 11.87 -17.27 -14.95
C ALA A 182 11.20 -17.30 -16.34
N GLY A 183 11.99 -16.94 -17.36
CA GLY A 183 11.85 -17.50 -18.70
C GLY A 183 10.62 -17.12 -19.51
N ALA A 184 10.51 -15.85 -19.93
CA ALA A 184 9.98 -15.47 -21.24
C ALA A 184 10.14 -13.95 -21.48
N GLY A 185 11.39 -13.50 -21.63
CA GLY A 185 11.71 -12.15 -22.10
C GLY A 185 11.67 -11.08 -21.01
N VAL A 186 12.73 -10.27 -20.92
CA VAL A 186 12.75 -8.98 -20.22
C VAL A 186 11.91 -8.00 -21.05
N VAL A 187 10.62 -8.27 -21.20
CA VAL A 187 9.70 -7.28 -21.74
C VAL A 187 9.48 -6.28 -20.63
N GLY A 188 10.02 -5.08 -20.80
CA GLY A 188 9.86 -4.01 -19.82
C GLY A 188 8.37 -3.82 -19.54
N GLY A 189 7.93 -3.99 -18.29
CA GLY A 189 6.52 -3.85 -17.91
C GLY A 189 5.91 -2.51 -18.35
N LEU A 190 6.75 -1.49 -18.59
CA LEU A 190 6.37 -0.24 -19.22
C LEU A 190 5.83 -0.41 -20.65
N LEU A 191 6.47 -1.20 -21.51
CA LEU A 191 6.00 -1.43 -22.89
C LEU A 191 4.66 -2.16 -22.91
N ILE A 192 4.47 -3.12 -21.99
CA ILE A 192 3.20 -3.84 -21.83
C ILE A 192 2.12 -2.87 -21.36
N ALA A 193 2.41 -2.06 -20.33
CA ALA A 193 1.50 -1.05 -19.84
C ALA A 193 1.14 -0.01 -20.92
N ASP A 194 2.12 0.46 -21.69
CA ASP A 194 1.90 1.39 -22.80
C ASP A 194 0.98 0.79 -23.86
N ALA A 195 1.20 -0.47 -24.24
CA ALA A 195 0.37 -1.14 -25.23
C ALA A 195 -1.06 -1.35 -24.73
N LEU A 196 -1.22 -1.97 -23.54
CA LEU A 196 -2.54 -2.30 -22.94
C LEU A 196 -3.38 -1.06 -22.61
N PHE A 197 -2.73 0.06 -22.27
CA PHE A 197 -3.41 1.28 -21.83
C PHE A 197 -3.24 2.44 -22.83
N SER A 198 -2.88 2.14 -24.07
CA SER A 198 -2.75 3.14 -25.12
C SER A 198 -4.10 3.80 -25.47
N PRO A 199 -4.09 5.06 -25.94
CA PRO A 199 -5.32 5.80 -26.29
C PRO A 199 -6.22 5.12 -27.34
N MET A 200 -5.68 4.16 -28.13
CA MET A 200 -6.46 3.42 -29.14
C MET A 200 -7.63 2.64 -28.53
N TRP A 201 -7.55 2.27 -27.25
CA TRP A 201 -8.60 1.56 -26.54
C TRP A 201 -9.74 2.47 -26.06
N GLY A 202 -9.54 3.80 -26.09
CA GLY A 202 -10.58 4.80 -25.89
C GLY A 202 -11.48 4.53 -24.69
N ASP A 203 -10.91 4.13 -23.55
CA ASP A 203 -11.67 3.87 -22.33
C ASP A 203 -11.86 5.21 -21.59
N PRO A 204 -13.08 5.79 -21.57
CA PRO A 204 -13.32 7.09 -20.93
C PRO A 204 -13.12 7.07 -19.39
N GLY A 205 -12.99 5.89 -18.77
CA GLY A 205 -12.58 5.75 -17.37
C GLY A 205 -11.06 5.69 -17.15
N TYR A 206 -10.29 5.59 -18.24
CA TYR A 206 -8.86 5.27 -18.26
C TYR A 206 -8.17 5.93 -19.44
N GLY A 207 -8.10 7.25 -19.38
CA GLY A 207 -7.27 8.06 -20.26
C GLY A 207 -6.15 8.70 -19.46
N TYR A 208 -5.04 8.98 -20.14
CA TYR A 208 -3.87 9.76 -19.69
C TYR A 208 -4.18 11.10 -18.97
N GLY A 209 -5.45 11.53 -18.88
CA GLY A 209 -5.89 12.77 -18.24
C GLY A 209 -6.06 12.67 -16.72
N THR A 210 -6.72 11.63 -16.18
CA THR A 210 -7.11 11.63 -14.76
C THR A 210 -5.94 11.42 -13.81
N GLY A 211 -4.99 10.52 -14.13
CA GLY A 211 -3.84 10.23 -13.26
C GLY A 211 -2.63 11.15 -13.44
N TYR A 212 -2.51 11.82 -14.60
CA TYR A 212 -1.40 12.75 -14.88
C TYR A 212 -1.69 14.14 -14.28
N GLU A 213 -2.93 14.62 -14.35
CA GLU A 213 -3.32 15.89 -13.70
C GLU A 213 -3.25 15.81 -12.17
N GLU A 214 -3.72 14.71 -11.56
CA GLU A 214 -3.68 14.53 -10.10
C GLU A 214 -2.24 14.37 -9.57
N GLY A 215 -1.37 13.66 -10.30
CA GLY A 215 0.05 13.52 -9.93
C GLY A 215 0.89 14.78 -10.17
N PHE A 216 0.50 15.63 -11.12
CA PHE A 216 1.13 16.92 -11.35
C PHE A 216 0.66 17.96 -10.32
N GLN A 217 -0.59 17.89 -9.86
CA GLN A 217 -1.11 18.74 -8.78
C GLN A 217 -0.49 18.40 -7.42
N ASP A 218 -0.41 17.12 -7.04
CA ASP A 218 0.26 16.71 -5.79
C ASP A 218 1.77 17.05 -5.78
N GLY A 219 2.41 17.07 -6.96
CA GLY A 219 3.80 17.49 -7.13
C GLY A 219 3.99 19.01 -7.18
N ALA A 220 3.00 19.76 -7.66
CA ALA A 220 3.04 21.22 -7.75
C ALA A 220 2.65 21.90 -6.41
N ASP A 221 1.73 21.29 -5.65
CA ASP A 221 1.33 21.80 -4.32
C ASP A 221 2.42 21.60 -3.25
N GLN A 222 3.47 20.83 -3.56
CA GLN A 222 4.66 20.68 -2.72
C GLN A 222 5.81 21.63 -3.13
N GLY A 223 5.63 22.44 -4.17
CA GLY A 223 6.67 23.27 -4.79
C GLY A 223 6.49 24.78 -4.70
N ASP A 224 5.33 25.30 -4.27
CA ASP A 224 5.06 26.75 -4.29
C ASP A 224 4.46 27.29 -2.98
N ALA A 225 5.17 27.07 -1.88
CA ALA A 225 4.93 27.78 -0.62
C ALA A 225 6.25 28.33 -0.06
N GLY A 226 6.65 29.52 -0.54
CA GLY A 226 7.53 30.40 0.24
C GLY A 226 8.69 31.03 -0.50
N ALA A 227 8.44 31.82 -1.55
CA ALA A 227 9.42 32.75 -2.10
C ALA A 227 8.91 34.21 -2.05
N ALA A 228 8.93 34.82 -0.86
CA ALA A 228 9.08 36.28 -0.69
C ALA A 228 9.18 36.66 0.80
N GLY A 229 10.33 37.21 1.22
CA GLY A 229 10.45 37.93 2.49
C GLY A 229 11.79 37.75 3.19
N GLY A 230 12.78 38.59 2.83
CA GLY A 230 14.11 38.59 3.43
C GLY A 230 14.15 38.99 4.91
N GLY A 231 15.18 38.50 5.60
CA GLY A 231 15.47 38.85 6.99
C GLY A 231 16.60 37.99 7.57
N ASP A 232 17.81 38.55 7.47
CA ASP A 232 19.09 38.12 8.03
C ASP A 232 19.04 37.56 9.48
N VAL A 233 19.47 36.31 9.70
CA VAL A 233 20.05 35.84 10.98
C VAL A 233 21.02 34.68 10.71
N GLY A 234 22.31 34.91 10.92
CA GLY A 234 23.36 33.89 10.87
C GLY A 234 23.37 32.96 12.09
N GLY A 235 24.08 31.83 11.95
CA GLY A 235 24.41 30.95 13.08
C GLY A 235 24.66 29.48 12.71
N GLU A 236 25.88 29.21 12.24
CA GLU A 236 26.74 28.03 12.45
C GLU A 236 26.15 26.68 12.92
N GLY A 237 26.52 25.59 12.21
CA GLY A 237 26.69 24.26 12.84
C GLY A 237 26.43 23.02 11.98
N SER A 238 27.52 22.44 11.43
CA SER A 238 27.75 21.01 11.06
C SER A 238 26.66 20.24 10.28
N GLY A 239 26.85 19.71 9.07
CA GLY A 239 28.03 19.07 8.51
C GLY A 239 27.73 17.58 8.26
N GLY A 240 27.83 17.11 7.01
CA GLY A 240 28.10 15.71 6.68
C GLY A 240 26.96 14.88 6.09
N ALA A 241 27.07 14.60 4.80
CA ALA A 241 26.29 13.64 4.04
C ALA A 241 26.54 12.18 4.47
N GLY A 242 25.60 11.28 4.19
CA GLY A 242 25.81 9.85 4.38
C GLY A 242 24.62 9.00 3.96
N ALA A 243 24.47 8.78 2.66
CA ALA A 243 23.76 7.63 2.12
C ALA A 243 24.58 6.36 2.41
N GLY A 244 23.95 5.30 2.91
CA GLY A 244 24.46 3.93 2.95
C GLY A 244 23.24 3.02 2.87
N ASP A 245 22.98 2.34 1.76
CA ASP A 245 23.70 1.16 1.26
C ASP A 245 23.97 0.13 2.37
N PHE A 246 23.12 -0.89 2.41
CA PHE A 246 23.39 -2.12 3.14
C PHE A 246 23.14 -3.29 2.20
N GLY A 247 24.13 -3.54 1.35
CA GLY A 247 24.37 -4.83 0.72
C GLY A 247 25.28 -5.70 1.59
N GLY A 248 24.85 -6.95 1.77
CA GLY A 248 25.63 -8.20 1.82
C GLY A 248 26.91 -8.31 2.66
N GLY A 249 26.94 -9.32 3.54
CA GLY A 249 28.17 -9.87 4.11
C GLY A 249 27.90 -11.01 5.08
N ASP A 250 28.07 -12.24 4.59
CA ASP A 250 28.13 -13.49 5.35
C ASP A 250 29.31 -13.51 6.36
N ASP A 251 29.33 -14.58 7.16
CA ASP A 251 30.44 -15.09 7.99
C ASP A 251 30.58 -14.59 9.43
N PHE A 252 29.89 -15.28 10.36
CA PHE A 252 30.52 -15.68 11.62
C PHE A 252 30.11 -17.11 11.98
N GLY A 253 31.04 -18.03 11.74
CA GLY A 253 30.96 -19.40 12.23
C GLY A 253 31.41 -19.53 13.70
N GLY A 254 30.94 -20.62 14.30
CA GLY A 254 31.76 -21.49 15.15
C GLY A 254 31.88 -21.13 16.63
N GLY A 255 31.27 -21.97 17.47
CA GLY A 255 31.59 -22.08 18.89
C GLY A 255 30.79 -23.19 19.56
N ASP A 256 31.46 -24.29 19.85
CA ASP A 256 30.97 -25.50 20.54
C ASP A 256 30.26 -25.20 21.88
N PHE A 257 29.17 -25.93 22.16
CA PHE A 257 28.93 -26.83 23.31
C PHE A 257 27.53 -27.44 23.21
#